data_AF-A0A7X8RE07-F1
#
_entry.id   AF-A0A7X8RE07-F1
#
_cell.length_a   1.000
_cell.length_b   1.000
_cell.length_c   1.000
_cell.angle_alpha   90.00
_cell.angle_beta   90.00
_cell.angle_gamma   90.00
#
_symmetry.space_group_name_H-M   'P 1'
#
loop_
_entity.id
_entity.type
_entity.pdbx_description
1 polymer ?
#
loop_
_entity_poly.entity_id
_entity_poly.type
_entity_poly.pdbx_seq_one_letter_code
_entity_poly.pdbx_strand_id
1 'polypeptide(L)' 'MEKRSHVDPEKLERVPSGKPFEYKDVVEDGFKDENHTEDGKRFKAEVLNGLYSDVKIEKDNGSRLVYKKE' A
#
# COMPACT_ATOMS: atom_id res chain seq x y z
N MET A 1 4.38 -19.88 2.16
CA MET A 1 3.52 -18.85 1.54
C MET A 1 3.70 -17.60 2.37
N GLU A 2 4.49 -16.65 1.88
CA GLU A 2 4.65 -15.38 2.57
C GLU A 2 3.28 -14.69 2.59
N LYS A 3 2.75 -14.40 3.78
CA LYS A 3 1.54 -13.58 3.88
C LYS A 3 1.83 -12.27 3.14
N ARG A 4 0.93 -11.79 2.30
CA ARG A 4 1.05 -10.46 1.69
C ARG A 4 0.39 -9.43 2.61
N SER A 5 0.58 -8.14 2.35
CA SER A 5 -0.31 -7.13 2.94
C SER A 5 -1.75 -7.33 2.43
N HIS A 6 -2.72 -6.89 3.22
CA HIS A 6 -4.16 -6.94 2.93
C HIS A 6 -4.55 -5.81 1.98
N VAL A 7 -3.74 -5.57 0.96
CA VAL A 7 -4.09 -4.67 -0.14
C VAL A 7 -5.11 -5.37 -1.00
N ASP A 8 -6.25 -4.71 -1.16
CA ASP A 8 -7.29 -5.06 -2.10
C ASP A 8 -6.82 -4.69 -3.52
N PRO A 9 -6.61 -5.68 -4.40
CA PRO A 9 -6.15 -5.42 -5.76
C PRO A 9 -7.16 -4.60 -6.56
N GLU A 10 -8.47 -4.74 -6.33
CA GLU A 10 -9.49 -3.96 -7.03
C GLU A 10 -9.40 -2.48 -6.66
N LYS A 11 -9.12 -2.17 -5.38
CA LYS A 11 -8.90 -0.79 -4.95
C LYS A 11 -7.61 -0.22 -5.53
N LEU A 12 -6.53 -1.00 -5.53
CA LEU A 12 -5.26 -0.59 -6.12
C LEU A 12 -5.37 -0.37 -7.64
N GLU A 13 -6.16 -1.18 -8.35
CA GLU A 13 -6.42 -0.98 -9.78
C GLU A 13 -7.20 0.31 -10.06
N ARG A 14 -8.14 0.67 -9.18
CA ARG A 14 -8.90 1.92 -9.26
C ARG A 14 -8.07 3.18 -8.98
N VAL A 15 -6.89 3.04 -8.37
CA VAL A 15 -5.97 4.17 -8.20
C VAL A 15 -5.47 4.63 -9.59
N PRO A 16 -5.73 5.88 -9.99
CA PRO A 16 -5.25 6.39 -11.26
C PRO A 16 -3.72 6.53 -11.26
N SER A 17 -3.07 6.12 -12.34
CA SER A 17 -1.64 6.37 -12.54
C SER A 17 -1.33 7.86 -12.42
N GLY A 18 -0.19 8.17 -11.81
CA GLY A 18 0.24 9.52 -11.52
C GLY A 18 -0.38 10.17 -10.28
N LYS A 19 -1.37 9.53 -9.62
CA LYS A 19 -1.99 10.09 -8.40
C LYS A 19 -1.37 9.52 -7.12
N PRO A 20 -1.15 10.37 -6.10
CA PRO A 20 -0.77 9.92 -4.77
C PRO A 20 -1.92 9.17 -4.09
N PHE A 21 -1.59 8.13 -3.35
CA PHE A 21 -2.52 7.37 -2.51
C PHE A 21 -1.82 6.88 -1.23
N GLU A 22 -2.60 6.51 -0.22
CA GLU A 22 -2.12 5.95 1.04
C GLU A 22 -2.54 4.49 1.18
N TYR A 23 -1.89 3.75 2.08
CA TYR A 23 -2.21 2.34 2.35
C TYR A 23 -3.71 2.12 2.67
N LYS A 24 -4.29 3.00 3.48
CA LYS A 24 -5.72 2.97 3.85
C LYS A 24 -6.68 3.08 2.65
N ASP A 25 -6.24 3.63 1.53
CA ASP A 25 -7.10 3.81 0.35
C ASP A 25 -7.23 2.49 -0.43
N VAL A 26 -6.28 1.57 -0.23
CA VAL A 26 -6.18 0.31 -0.97
C VAL A 26 -6.26 -0.93 -0.08
N VAL A 27 -6.41 -0.78 1.23
CA VAL A 27 -6.59 -1.90 2.18
C VAL A 27 -7.99 -2.49 2.08
N GLU A 28 -8.13 -3.81 2.28
CA GLU A 28 -9.42 -4.50 2.37
C GLU A 28 -10.30 -3.92 3.48
N ASP A 29 -11.60 -3.66 3.21
CA ASP A 29 -12.53 -3.07 4.19
C ASP A 29 -12.76 -3.97 5.44
N GLY A 30 -12.56 -5.28 5.29
CA GLY A 30 -12.70 -6.24 6.39
C GLY A 30 -11.50 -6.31 7.33
N PHE A 31 -10.40 -5.59 7.02
CA PHE A 31 -9.19 -5.64 7.81
C PHE A 31 -9.27 -4.69 9.01
N LYS A 32 -9.11 -5.24 10.23
CA LYS A 32 -9.21 -4.46 11.47
C LYS A 32 -8.13 -3.39 11.59
N ASP A 33 -8.53 -2.16 11.91
CA ASP A 33 -7.63 -1.00 12.11
C ASP A 33 -6.43 -1.27 13.04
N GLU A 34 -6.62 -2.09 14.07
CA GLU A 34 -5.56 -2.47 15.04
C GLU A 34 -4.33 -3.11 14.36
N ASN A 35 -4.53 -3.76 13.21
CA ASN A 35 -3.47 -4.40 12.43
C ASN A 35 -2.95 -3.53 11.27
N HIS A 36 -3.58 -2.38 10.97
CA HIS A 36 -3.21 -1.53 9.82
C HIS A 36 -1.79 -0.98 9.92
N THR A 37 -1.28 -0.75 11.12
CA THR A 37 0.08 -0.23 11.30
C THR A 37 1.13 -1.26 10.87
N GLU A 38 1.01 -2.50 11.34
CA GLU A 38 1.96 -3.56 10.99
C GLU A 38 1.83 -3.95 9.51
N ASP A 39 0.60 -3.96 8.99
CA ASP A 39 0.35 -4.34 7.61
C ASP A 39 0.73 -3.23 6.62
N GLY A 40 0.61 -1.96 7.01
CA GLY A 40 1.15 -0.84 6.25
C GLY A 40 2.68 -0.87 6.14
N LYS A 41 3.38 -1.32 7.21
CA LYS A 41 4.84 -1.58 7.13
C LYS A 41 5.16 -2.73 6.19
N ARG A 42 4.32 -3.77 6.18
CA ARG A 42 4.45 -4.89 5.26
C ARG A 42 4.28 -4.45 3.81
N PHE A 43 3.23 -3.68 3.51
CA PHE A 43 3.01 -3.11 2.18
C PHE A 43 4.19 -2.26 1.71
N LYS A 44 4.71 -1.40 2.60
CA LYS A 44 5.94 -0.64 2.32
C LYS A 44 7.10 -1.55 1.90
N ALA A 45 7.35 -2.62 2.67
CA ALA A 45 8.41 -3.57 2.36
C ALA A 45 8.15 -4.27 1.02
N GLU A 46 6.91 -4.63 0.70
CA GLU A 46 6.57 -5.28 -0.56
C GLU A 46 6.79 -4.36 -1.77
N VAL A 47 6.40 -3.09 -1.66
CA VAL A 47 6.68 -2.06 -2.67
C VAL A 47 8.20 -1.89 -2.86
N LEU A 48 8.97 -1.82 -1.77
CA LEU A 48 10.43 -1.71 -1.84
C LEU A 48 11.11 -2.96 -2.42
N ASN A 49 10.53 -4.14 -2.21
CA ASN A 49 11.01 -5.40 -2.80
C ASN A 49 10.56 -5.58 -4.26
N GLY A 50 9.80 -4.63 -4.83
CA GLY A 50 9.33 -4.69 -6.22
C GLY A 50 8.18 -5.66 -6.46
N LEU A 51 7.48 -6.12 -5.42
CA LEU A 51 6.28 -6.97 -5.57
C LEU A 51 5.12 -6.23 -6.24
N TYR A 52 5.12 -4.90 -6.14
CA TYR A 52 4.21 -4.00 -6.84
C TYR A 52 5.01 -3.19 -7.86
N SER A 53 5.16 -3.74 -9.07
CA SER A 53 6.04 -3.15 -10.10
C SER A 53 5.62 -1.74 -10.54
N ASP A 54 4.32 -1.45 -10.49
CA ASP A 54 3.75 -0.18 -10.91
C ASP A 54 3.51 0.77 -9.73
N VAL A 55 3.98 0.46 -8.52
CA VAL A 55 3.80 1.28 -7.32
C VAL A 55 5.15 1.72 -6.79
N LYS A 56 5.28 3.00 -6.47
CA LYS A 56 6.47 3.57 -5.83
C LYS A 56 6.10 4.39 -4.60
N ILE A 57 7.04 4.51 -3.67
CA ILE A 57 6.92 5.44 -2.54
C ILE A 57 7.22 6.85 -3.07
N GLU A 58 6.22 7.73 -3.06
CA GLU A 58 6.39 9.14 -3.44
C GLU A 58 6.86 9.98 -2.24
N LYS A 59 6.38 9.67 -1.03
CA LYS A 59 6.77 10.39 0.19
C LYS A 59 6.80 9.47 1.40
N ASP A 60 7.88 9.58 2.17
CA ASP A 60 8.04 8.92 3.47
C ASP A 60 8.56 9.94 4.48
N ASN A 61 7.68 10.36 5.40
CA ASN A 61 8.02 11.28 6.48
C ASN A 61 8.03 10.59 7.87
N GLY A 62 8.10 9.26 7.93
CA GLY A 62 8.04 8.48 9.17
C GLY A 62 6.63 8.35 9.77
N SER A 63 5.82 9.41 9.74
CA SER A 63 4.42 9.38 10.25
C SER A 63 3.39 9.17 9.14
N ARG A 64 3.75 9.43 7.88
CA ARG A 64 2.85 9.32 6.73
C ARG A 64 3.62 8.76 5.54
N LEU A 65 3.09 7.68 4.97
CA LEU A 65 3.59 7.09 3.73
C LEU A 65 2.60 7.37 2.61
N VAL A 66 3.11 7.95 1.53
CA VAL A 66 2.35 8.22 0.30
C VAL A 66 3.00 7.44 -0.82
N TYR A 67 2.17 6.70 -1.53
CA TYR A 67 2.52 5.90 -2.68
C TYR A 67 1.99 6.57 -3.94
N LYS A 68 2.53 6.17 -5.08
CA LYS A 68 2.05 6.60 -6.39
C LYS A 68 2.15 5.44 -7.35
N LYS A 69 1.11 5.30 -8.15
CA LYS A 69 1.08 4.34 -9.24
C LYS A 69 1.70 4.99 -10.48
N GLU A 70 2.56 4.29 -11.19
CA GLU A 70 3.13 4.75 -12.46
C GLU A 70 2.26 4.41 -13.68
#